data_AF-A0A6L7JLC2-F1
#
_entry.id   AF-A0A6L7JLC2-F1
#
_cell.length_a   1.000
_cell.length_b   1.000
_cell.length_c   1.000
_cell.angle_alpha   90.00
_cell.angle_beta   90.00
_cell.angle_gamma   90.00
#
_symmetry.space_group_name_H-M   'P 1'
#
loop_
_entity.id
_entity.type
_entity.pdbx_description
1 polymer ?
#
loop_
_entity_poly.entity_id
_entity_poly.type
_entity_poly.pdbx_seq_one_letter_code
_entity_poly.pdbx_strand_id
1 'polypeptide(L)'
;MTADTKVVLDSWPVVEAANGSRFAASEIQTLISEQVPVMSAVNCAEVYSAVVAVQGVVEARNIVGLLRQIVMLDLPDYPRIMQAAHLKSTYYMALGDSFAVATALHHNAELWTGDPELLFGGAPWRTRDLRESRSTTSKQQTGKIGRRARAKTRPPHEPEISLTNLMRFLDGSLDILDIDKRHQM
;
A
#
# COMPACT_ATOMS: atom_id res chain seq x y z
N MET A 1 -21.22 -2.64 25.31
CA MET A 1 -20.00 -1.91 24.89
C MET A 1 -19.52 -2.59 23.63
N THR A 2 -19.85 -2.06 22.45
CA THR A 2 -19.19 -2.49 21.21
C THR A 2 -17.73 -2.09 21.35
N ALA A 3 -16.82 -3.07 21.33
CA ALA A 3 -15.40 -2.76 21.41
C ALA A 3 -15.05 -1.82 20.26
N ASP A 4 -14.45 -0.68 20.61
CA ASP A 4 -13.95 0.32 19.67
C ASP A 4 -12.90 -0.38 18.78
N THR A 5 -13.34 -0.82 17.59
CA THR A 5 -12.55 -1.72 16.77
C THR A 5 -11.61 -0.88 15.92
N LYS A 6 -10.33 -0.90 16.27
CA LYS A 6 -9.30 -0.26 15.44
C LYS A 6 -9.36 -0.80 14.02
N VAL A 7 -9.05 0.08 13.07
CA VAL A 7 -8.97 -0.25 11.64
C VAL A 7 -7.54 -0.02 11.18
N VAL A 8 -7.03 -0.96 10.39
CA VAL A 8 -5.81 -0.81 9.61
C VAL A 8 -6.17 -0.58 8.15
N LEU A 9 -5.65 0.50 7.58
CA LEU A 9 -5.74 0.76 6.15
C LEU A 9 -4.56 0.10 5.42
N ASP A 10 -4.88 -0.70 4.41
CA ASP A 10 -3.95 -1.14 3.40
C ASP A 10 -3.63 0.00 2.41
N SER A 11 -2.64 -0.19 1.54
CA SER A 11 -2.34 0.69 0.41
C SER A 11 -3.48 0.72 -0.63
N TRP A 12 -4.14 -0.43 -0.88
CA TRP A 12 -5.18 -0.57 -1.91
C TRP A 12 -6.27 0.51 -1.87
N PRO A 13 -6.98 0.75 -0.76
CA PRO A 13 -8.08 1.73 -0.74
C PRO A 13 -7.60 3.15 -1.03
N VAL A 14 -6.39 3.50 -0.58
CA VAL A 14 -5.81 4.82 -0.84
C VAL A 14 -5.41 4.97 -2.30
N VAL A 15 -4.77 3.95 -2.88
CA VAL A 15 -4.39 3.94 -4.29
C VAL A 15 -5.62 4.00 -5.19
N GLU A 16 -6.68 3.26 -4.88
CA GLU A 16 -7.92 3.31 -5.64
C GLU A 16 -8.63 4.65 -5.52
N ALA A 17 -8.68 5.24 -4.33
CA ALA A 17 -9.20 6.60 -4.15
C ALA A 17 -8.40 7.63 -4.95
N ALA A 18 -7.06 7.53 -4.93
CA ALA A 18 -6.18 8.37 -5.74
C ALA A 18 -6.42 8.18 -7.25
N ASN A 19 -6.75 6.96 -7.68
CA ASN A 19 -7.10 6.64 -9.06
C ASN A 19 -8.56 7.00 -9.43
N GLY A 20 -9.29 7.67 -8.53
CA GLY A 20 -10.62 8.21 -8.78
C GLY A 20 -11.79 7.34 -8.31
N SER A 21 -11.54 6.27 -7.56
CA SER A 21 -12.60 5.46 -6.95
C SER A 21 -13.35 6.28 -5.89
N ARG A 22 -14.59 6.67 -6.22
CA ARG A 22 -15.46 7.41 -5.30
C ARG A 22 -15.88 6.56 -4.10
N PHE A 23 -16.06 5.26 -4.30
CA PHE A 23 -16.40 4.33 -3.23
C PHE A 23 -15.26 4.20 -2.21
N ALA A 24 -14.03 3.96 -2.67
CA ALA A 24 -12.88 3.88 -1.76
C ALA A 24 -12.67 5.21 -1.02
N ALA A 25 -12.81 6.34 -1.72
CA ALA A 25 -12.73 7.67 -1.11
C ALA A 25 -13.80 7.90 -0.04
N SER A 26 -15.07 7.51 -0.29
CA SER A 26 -16.15 7.66 0.68
C SER A 26 -15.99 6.77 1.91
N GLU A 27 -15.49 5.54 1.73
CA GLU A 27 -15.22 4.63 2.84
C GLU A 27 -14.09 5.18 3.72
N ILE A 28 -12.99 5.66 3.12
CA ILE A 28 -11.91 6.32 3.86
C ILE A 28 -12.42 7.57 4.59
N GLN A 29 -13.23 8.40 3.92
CA GLN A 29 -13.78 9.61 4.52
C GLN A 29 -14.67 9.31 5.74
N THR A 30 -15.50 8.28 5.63
CA THR A 30 -16.34 7.81 6.74
C THR A 30 -15.46 7.34 7.90
N LEU A 31 -14.48 6.47 7.60
CA LEU A 31 -13.54 5.95 8.59
C LEU A 31 -12.82 7.05 9.38
N ILE A 32 -12.24 8.05 8.70
CA ILE A 32 -11.48 9.12 9.37
C ILE A 32 -12.38 10.10 10.16
N SER A 33 -13.68 10.11 9.90
CA SER A 33 -14.65 10.88 10.69
C SER A 33 -15.07 10.17 11.98
N GLU A 34 -14.94 8.84 12.02
CA GLU A 34 -15.29 8.01 13.17
C GLU A 34 -14.09 7.73 14.07
N GLN A 35 -12.90 7.54 13.48
CA GLN A 35 -11.70 7.17 14.22
C GLN A 35 -10.40 7.51 13.46
N VAL A 36 -9.27 7.45 14.16
CA VAL A 36 -7.94 7.55 13.51
C VAL A 36 -7.49 6.13 13.10
N PRO A 37 -7.47 5.79 11.82
CA PRO A 37 -6.99 4.48 11.38
C PRO A 37 -5.46 4.37 11.52
N VAL A 38 -4.99 3.12 11.56
CA VAL A 38 -3.57 2.79 11.56
C VAL A 38 -3.14 2.41 10.15
N MET A 39 -1.90 2.74 9.77
CA MET A 39 -1.32 2.27 8.52
C MET A 39 0.14 1.91 8.73
N SER A 40 0.61 0.77 8.21
CA SER A 40 2.04 0.47 8.18
C SER A 40 2.79 1.53 7.37
N ALA A 41 3.95 1.96 7.85
CA ALA A 41 4.84 2.82 7.09
C ALA A 41 5.26 2.18 5.74
N VAL A 42 5.27 0.84 5.64
CA VAL A 42 5.53 0.13 4.38
C VAL A 42 4.39 0.33 3.39
N ASN A 43 3.13 0.18 3.83
CA ASN A 43 1.99 0.40 2.94
C ASN A 43 1.85 1.89 2.56
N CYS A 44 2.22 2.82 3.44
CA CYS A 44 2.31 4.24 3.09
C CYS A 44 3.36 4.49 1.99
N ALA A 45 4.49 3.78 2.01
CA ALA A 45 5.50 3.83 0.95
C ALA A 45 5.00 3.20 -0.35
N GLU A 46 4.18 2.14 -0.29
CA GLU A 46 3.52 1.57 -1.47
C GLU A 46 2.54 2.54 -2.11
N VAL A 47 1.75 3.28 -1.32
CA VAL A 47 0.90 4.35 -1.85
C VAL A 47 1.76 5.37 -2.61
N TYR A 48 2.86 5.84 -2.01
CA TYR A 48 3.77 6.78 -2.67
C TYR A 48 4.24 6.22 -4.02
N SER A 49 4.78 5.00 -4.02
CA SER A 49 5.33 4.38 -5.23
C SER A 49 4.27 4.17 -6.31
N ALA A 50 3.06 3.75 -5.94
CA ALA A 50 1.96 3.52 -6.86
C ALA A 50 1.47 4.83 -7.48
N VAL A 51 1.32 5.89 -6.67
CA VAL A 51 0.91 7.21 -7.17
C VAL A 51 2.00 7.83 -8.04
N VAL A 52 3.29 7.71 -7.69
CA VAL A 52 4.40 8.18 -8.54
C VAL A 52 4.30 7.58 -9.94
N ALA A 53 4.04 6.28 -10.02
CA ALA A 53 3.99 5.56 -11.30
C ALA A 53 2.85 6.01 -12.22
N VAL A 54 1.76 6.58 -11.69
CA VAL A 54 0.55 6.95 -12.45
C VAL A 54 0.38 8.47 -12.59
N GLN A 55 0.66 9.22 -11.53
CA GLN A 55 0.32 10.64 -11.37
C GLN A 55 1.55 11.52 -11.10
N GLY A 56 2.71 10.91 -10.84
CA GLY A 56 3.98 11.61 -10.64
C GLY A 56 4.26 12.01 -9.18
N VAL A 57 5.46 12.55 -8.98
CA VAL A 57 6.06 12.79 -7.65
C VAL A 57 5.32 13.85 -6.83
N VAL A 58 4.81 14.90 -7.47
CA VAL A 58 4.12 16.00 -6.76
C VAL A 58 2.85 15.44 -6.09
N GLU A 59 2.05 14.69 -6.83
CA GLU A 59 0.80 14.14 -6.30
C GLU A 59 1.05 13.08 -5.22
N ALA A 60 2.06 12.22 -5.42
CA ALA A 60 2.45 11.24 -4.41
C ALA A 60 2.86 11.89 -3.08
N ARG A 61 3.58 13.02 -3.14
CA ARG A 61 3.95 13.80 -1.95
C ARG A 61 2.74 14.43 -1.27
N ASN A 62 1.79 14.97 -2.05
CA ASN A 62 0.55 15.53 -1.51
C ASN A 62 -0.25 14.46 -0.76
N ILE A 63 -0.48 13.30 -1.40
CA ILE A 63 -1.25 12.20 -0.81
C ILE A 63 -0.58 11.67 0.47
N VAL A 64 0.73 11.39 0.45
CA VAL A 64 1.44 10.94 1.66
C VAL A 64 1.47 12.02 2.74
N GLY A 65 1.58 13.30 2.36
CA GLY A 65 1.46 14.42 3.28
C GLY A 65 0.12 14.44 4.01
N LEU A 66 -0.98 14.20 3.29
CA LEU A 66 -2.33 14.06 3.86
C LEU A 66 -2.45 12.82 4.74
N LEU A 67 -1.96 11.67 4.28
CA LEU A 67 -1.98 10.42 5.07
C LEU A 67 -1.35 10.61 6.44
N ARG A 68 -0.18 11.27 6.51
CA ARG A 68 0.52 11.56 7.77
C ARG A 68 -0.30 12.38 8.78
N GLN A 69 -1.35 13.08 8.32
CA GLN A 69 -2.23 13.87 9.17
C GLN A 69 -3.48 13.08 9.61
N ILE A 70 -3.90 12.07 8.85
CA ILE A 70 -5.17 11.37 9.05
C ILE A 70 -5.00 9.92 9.54
N VAL A 71 -3.80 9.35 9.49
CA VAL A 71 -3.51 8.00 9.98
C VAL A 71 -2.45 8.02 11.07
N MET A 72 -2.55 7.08 12.01
CA MET A 72 -1.43 6.72 12.86
C MET A 72 -0.48 5.81 12.07
N LEU A 73 0.70 6.34 11.70
CA LEU A 73 1.72 5.54 11.03
C LEU A 73 2.40 4.57 12.00
N ASP A 74 2.29 3.29 11.68
CA ASP A 74 2.90 2.19 12.39
C ASP A 74 4.29 1.90 11.81
N LEU A 75 5.33 2.17 12.60
CA LEU A 75 6.72 1.86 12.25
C LEU A 75 7.05 0.45 12.75
N PRO A 76 7.19 -0.56 11.87
CA PRO A 76 7.42 -1.93 12.30
C PRO A 76 8.81 -2.07 12.93
N ASP A 77 8.85 -2.72 14.09
CA ASP A 77 10.08 -3.15 14.73
C ASP A 77 10.53 -4.50 14.15
N TYR A 78 11.72 -4.96 14.54
CA TYR A 78 12.28 -6.20 14.00
C TYR A 78 11.35 -7.43 14.16
N PRO A 79 10.70 -7.67 15.33
CA PRO A 79 9.71 -8.73 15.45
C PRO A 79 8.57 -8.65 14.42
N ARG A 80 7.99 -7.47 14.19
CA ARG A 80 6.94 -7.28 13.16
C ARG A 80 7.46 -7.49 11.74
N ILE A 81 8.69 -7.08 11.44
CA ILE A 81 9.33 -7.35 10.15
C ILE A 81 9.44 -8.85 9.91
N MET A 82 9.91 -9.61 10.91
CA MET A 82 10.02 -11.07 10.80
C MET A 82 8.65 -11.75 10.74
N GLN A 83 7.65 -11.22 11.44
CA GLN A 83 6.27 -11.69 11.34
C GLN A 83 5.72 -11.48 9.92
N ALA A 84 5.91 -10.31 9.32
CA ALA A 84 5.51 -10.04 7.94
C ALA A 84 6.22 -10.97 6.95
N ALA A 85 7.53 -11.21 7.13
CA ALA A 85 8.27 -12.17 6.31
C ALA A 85 7.72 -13.61 6.44
N HIS A 86 7.35 -14.03 7.65
CA HIS A 86 6.72 -15.32 7.87
C HIS A 86 5.36 -15.40 7.18
N LEU A 87 4.49 -14.40 7.37
CA LEU A 87 3.18 -14.29 6.74
C LEU A 87 3.29 -14.36 5.20
N LYS A 88 4.25 -13.64 4.61
CA LYS A 88 4.57 -13.70 3.19
C LYS A 88 4.82 -15.13 2.71
N SER A 89 5.66 -15.88 3.43
CA SER A 89 6.05 -17.24 3.07
C SER A 89 4.93 -18.26 3.27
N THR A 90 4.09 -18.05 4.28
CA THR A 90 2.99 -18.96 4.65
C THR A 90 1.79 -18.79 3.72
N TYR A 91 1.44 -17.56 3.35
CA TYR A 91 0.24 -17.25 2.58
C TYR A 91 0.51 -16.83 1.12
N TYR A 92 1.78 -16.84 0.70
CA TYR A 92 2.20 -16.55 -0.67
C TYR A 92 1.76 -15.17 -1.21
N MET A 93 1.70 -14.16 -0.35
CA MET A 93 1.25 -12.80 -0.71
C MET A 93 2.41 -11.82 -0.95
N ALA A 94 2.10 -10.59 -1.38
CA ALA A 94 3.10 -9.51 -1.45
C ALA A 94 3.67 -9.16 -0.06
N LEU A 95 4.86 -8.55 -0.05
CA LEU A 95 5.47 -8.17 1.23
C LEU A 95 4.71 -7.01 1.90
N GLY A 96 4.22 -6.05 1.11
CA GLY A 96 3.36 -4.97 1.59
C GLY A 96 2.08 -5.48 2.26
N ASP A 97 1.36 -6.36 1.58
CA ASP A 97 0.19 -7.07 2.13
C ASP A 97 0.51 -7.77 3.46
N SER A 98 1.68 -8.39 3.54
CA SER A 98 2.13 -9.04 4.77
C SER A 98 2.36 -8.05 5.91
N PHE A 99 2.82 -6.83 5.62
CA PHE A 99 2.92 -5.76 6.62
C PHE A 99 1.55 -5.22 7.02
N ALA A 100 0.60 -5.10 6.09
CA ALA A 100 -0.77 -4.69 6.39
C ALA A 100 -1.41 -5.69 7.37
N VAL A 101 -1.28 -6.99 7.09
CA VAL A 101 -1.75 -8.08 7.96
C VAL A 101 -1.02 -8.08 9.32
N ALA A 102 0.31 -8.00 9.33
CA ALA A 102 1.07 -7.97 10.59
C ALA A 102 0.65 -6.78 11.47
N THR A 103 0.41 -5.62 10.87
CA THR A 103 -0.10 -4.42 11.56
C THR A 103 -1.50 -4.67 12.13
N ALA A 104 -2.41 -5.26 11.35
CA ALA A 104 -3.75 -5.59 11.80
C ALA A 104 -3.75 -6.57 12.99
N LEU A 105 -2.91 -7.61 12.93
CA LEU A 105 -2.75 -8.57 14.03
C LEU A 105 -2.17 -7.89 15.28
N HIS A 106 -1.15 -7.04 15.13
CA HIS A 106 -0.52 -6.33 16.24
C HIS A 106 -1.51 -5.40 16.98
N HIS A 107 -2.34 -4.68 16.23
CA HIS A 107 -3.32 -3.76 16.80
C HIS A 107 -4.68 -4.42 17.14
N ASN A 108 -4.82 -5.73 16.92
CA ASN A 108 -6.10 -6.45 16.97
C ASN A 108 -7.20 -5.70 16.18
N ALA A 109 -6.85 -5.23 14.99
CA ALA A 109 -7.65 -4.36 14.15
C ALA A 109 -8.29 -5.13 12.98
N GLU A 110 -9.36 -4.56 12.41
CA GLU A 110 -9.88 -5.00 11.12
C GLU A 110 -9.05 -4.40 9.98
N LEU A 111 -8.66 -5.22 9.01
CA LEU A 111 -7.92 -4.79 7.83
C LEU A 111 -8.88 -4.37 6.72
N TRP A 112 -8.79 -3.12 6.28
CA TRP A 112 -9.59 -2.57 5.19
C TRP A 112 -8.79 -2.64 3.89
N THR A 113 -9.26 -3.46 2.94
CA THR A 113 -8.59 -3.67 1.65
C THR A 113 -9.59 -4.14 0.58
N GLY A 114 -9.23 -3.96 -0.69
CA GLY A 114 -9.90 -4.59 -1.82
C GLY A 114 -9.02 -5.61 -2.54
N ASP A 115 -7.83 -5.91 -2.02
CA ASP A 115 -6.90 -6.85 -2.66
C ASP A 115 -7.38 -8.31 -2.49
N PRO A 116 -7.64 -9.05 -3.59
CA PRO A 116 -8.02 -10.46 -3.50
C PRO A 116 -6.99 -11.35 -2.81
N GLU A 117 -5.70 -11.01 -2.79
CA GLU A 117 -4.66 -11.78 -2.07
C GLU A 117 -4.89 -11.78 -0.56
N LEU A 118 -5.59 -10.77 -0.04
CA LEU A 118 -5.90 -10.59 1.37
C LEU A 118 -7.31 -11.09 1.75
N LEU A 119 -8.18 -11.33 0.77
CA LEU A 119 -9.60 -11.63 0.92
C LEU A 119 -9.90 -13.11 0.65
N PHE A 120 -9.46 -13.99 1.54
CA PHE A 120 -9.74 -15.42 1.46
C PHE A 120 -10.31 -16.00 2.76
N GLY A 121 -11.17 -17.02 2.61
CA GLY A 121 -11.81 -17.68 3.75
C GLY A 121 -10.81 -18.44 4.62
N GLY A 122 -10.95 -18.33 5.94
CA GLY A 122 -10.08 -19.00 6.91
C GLY A 122 -8.79 -18.23 7.26
N ALA A 123 -8.63 -17.01 6.77
CA ALA A 123 -7.56 -16.12 7.22
C ALA A 123 -7.65 -15.88 8.75
N PRO A 124 -6.52 -15.87 9.48
CA PRO A 124 -6.52 -15.61 10.93
C PRO A 124 -6.71 -14.11 11.28
N TRP A 125 -6.86 -13.24 10.28
CA TRP A 125 -7.13 -11.81 10.46
C TRP A 125 -8.55 -11.45 9.98
N ARG A 126 -9.10 -10.36 10.53
CA ARG A 126 -10.40 -9.82 10.12
C ARG A 126 -10.22 -8.85 8.97
N THR A 127 -11.11 -8.88 7.99
CA THR A 127 -11.06 -7.98 6.83
C THR A 127 -12.42 -7.34 6.54
N ARG A 128 -12.39 -6.08 6.08
CA ARG A 128 -13.50 -5.46 5.36
C ARG A 128 -13.13 -5.36 3.89
N ASP A 129 -13.94 -5.97 3.05
CA ASP A 129 -13.80 -5.93 1.58
C ASP A 129 -14.31 -4.58 1.05
N LEU A 130 -13.41 -3.83 0.43
CA LEU A 130 -13.71 -2.51 -0.16
C LEU A 130 -13.86 -2.54 -1.68
N ARG A 131 -14.01 -3.72 -2.28
CA ARG A 131 -14.45 -3.82 -3.68
C ARG A 131 -15.94 -3.47 -3.73
N GLU A 132 -16.33 -2.62 -4.68
CA GLU A 132 -17.74 -2.35 -4.91
C GLU A 132 -18.51 -3.66 -5.11
N SER A 133 -19.48 -3.94 -4.24
CA SER A 133 -20.39 -5.06 -4.45
C SER A 133 -21.16 -4.76 -5.72
N ARG A 134 -20.83 -5.44 -6.83
CA ARG A 134 -21.67 -5.39 -8.03
C ARG A 134 -23.05 -5.84 -7.61
N SER A 135 -24.00 -4.90 -7.55
CA SER A 135 -25.42 -5.20 -7.37
C SER A 135 -25.78 -6.33 -8.33
N THR A 136 -26.27 -7.43 -7.78
CA THR A 136 -26.63 -8.64 -8.52
C THR A 136 -27.68 -8.33 -9.58
N THR A 137 -27.22 -8.15 -10.82
CA THR A 137 -28.03 -8.41 -12.01
C THR A 137 -27.27 -9.43 -12.83
N SER A 138 -27.77 -10.67 -12.80
CA SER A 138 -27.25 -11.76 -13.60
C SER A 138 -27.31 -11.39 -15.09
N LYS A 139 -26.16 -11.49 -15.77
CA LYS A 139 -26.07 -11.99 -17.15
C LYS A 139 -24.67 -12.53 -17.36
N GLN A 140 -24.64 -13.80 -17.74
CA GLN A 140 -23.47 -14.50 -18.20
C GLN A 140 -22.70 -13.64 -19.22
N GLN A 141 -21.43 -13.41 -18.96
CA GLN A 141 -20.47 -13.17 -20.03
C GLN A 141 -19.14 -13.80 -19.62
N THR A 142 -18.87 -14.94 -20.26
CA THR A 142 -17.57 -15.58 -20.33
C THR A 142 -16.60 -14.61 -21.02
N GLY A 143 -15.84 -13.87 -20.22
CA GLY A 143 -14.69 -13.09 -20.68
C GLY A 143 -13.46 -13.56 -19.92
N LYS A 144 -12.54 -14.23 -20.61
CA LYS A 144 -11.21 -14.55 -20.07
C LYS A 144 -10.55 -13.24 -19.62
N ILE A 145 -10.48 -13.01 -18.30
CA ILE A 145 -9.68 -11.92 -17.76
C ILE A 145 -8.23 -12.33 -17.94
N GLY A 146 -7.55 -11.68 -18.88
CA GLY A 146 -6.13 -11.87 -19.13
C GLY A 146 -5.34 -11.61 -17.85
N ARG A 147 -4.60 -12.62 -17.41
CA ARG A 147 -3.50 -12.44 -16.46
C ARG A 147 -2.61 -11.32 -17.01
N ARG A 148 -2.42 -10.23 -16.26
CA ARG A 148 -1.28 -9.34 -16.53
C ARG A 148 -0.02 -10.16 -16.31
N ALA A 149 0.66 -10.48 -17.41
CA ALA A 149 1.99 -11.04 -17.34
C ALA A 149 2.87 -10.02 -16.61
N ARG A 150 3.47 -10.42 -15.50
CA ARG A 150 4.56 -9.68 -14.88
C ARG A 150 5.65 -9.55 -15.94
N ALA A 151 6.00 -8.31 -16.31
CA ALA A 151 7.05 -8.06 -17.28
C ALA A 151 8.33 -8.77 -16.82
N LYS A 152 8.83 -9.71 -17.63
CA LYS A 152 10.06 -10.48 -17.37
C LYS A 152 11.32 -9.75 -17.84
N THR A 153 11.22 -8.47 -18.17
CA THR A 153 12.32 -7.70 -18.76
C THR A 153 12.55 -6.45 -17.95
N ARG A 154 13.74 -6.38 -17.34
CA ARG A 154 14.32 -5.16 -16.75
C ARG A 154 14.30 -4.06 -17.83
N PRO A 155 13.81 -2.84 -17.54
CA PRO A 155 13.93 -1.74 -18.49
C PRO A 155 15.41 -1.48 -18.81
N PRO A 156 15.77 -1.22 -20.08
CA PRO A 156 17.16 -0.97 -20.46
C PRO A 156 17.57 0.42 -19.95
N HIS A 157 18.68 0.44 -19.19
CA HIS A 157 19.38 1.61 -18.66
C HIS A 157 18.55 2.57 -17.78
N GLU A 158 18.22 2.12 -16.57
CA GLU A 158 18.14 3.04 -15.43
C GLU A 158 19.56 3.35 -14.93
N PRO A 159 19.90 4.60 -14.59
CA PRO A 159 21.19 4.93 -14.01
C PRO A 159 21.34 4.17 -12.69
N GLU A 160 22.43 3.42 -12.57
CA GLU A 160 22.76 2.68 -11.36
C GLU A 160 23.12 3.69 -10.26
N ILE A 161 22.13 4.04 -9.42
CA ILE A 161 22.39 4.86 -8.24
C ILE A 161 23.25 3.99 -7.31
N SER A 162 24.56 4.26 -7.29
CA SER A 162 25.48 3.65 -6.33
C SER A 162 24.90 3.76 -4.92
N LEU A 163 24.99 2.68 -4.13
CA LEU A 163 24.57 2.62 -2.72
C LEU A 163 25.09 3.83 -1.91
N THR A 164 26.29 4.31 -2.24
CA THR A 164 26.89 5.50 -1.64
C THR A 164 26.09 6.78 -1.94
N ASN A 165 25.58 6.95 -3.16
CA ASN A 165 24.76 8.10 -3.55
C ASN A 165 23.35 8.01 -2.96
N LEU A 166 22.80 6.80 -2.85
CA LEU A 166 21.53 6.57 -2.18
C LEU A 166 21.62 6.92 -0.70
N MET A 167 22.68 6.49 -0.01
CA MET A 167 22.91 6.83 1.39
C MET A 167 23.08 8.33 1.61
N ARG A 168 23.85 9.01 0.76
CA ARG A 168 24.05 10.46 0.83
C ARG A 168 22.80 11.27 0.48
N PHE A 169 21.87 10.72 -0.31
CA PHE A 169 20.59 11.38 -0.55
C PHE A 169 19.68 11.27 0.68
N LEU A 170 19.63 10.09 1.30
CA LEU A 170 18.75 9.83 2.45
C LEU A 170 19.16 10.59 3.72
N ASP A 171 20.44 10.94 3.86
CA ASP A 171 20.95 11.75 4.98
C ASP A 171 21.01 13.26 4.68
N GLY A 172 20.57 13.69 3.50
CA GLY A 172 20.55 15.10 3.07
C GLY A 172 21.89 15.64 2.56
N SER A 173 22.91 14.79 2.41
CA SER A 173 24.26 15.15 1.94
C SER A 173 24.43 15.16 0.40
N LEU A 174 23.34 14.96 -0.36
CA LEU A 174 23.31 14.96 -1.82
C LEU A 174 22.00 15.59 -2.34
N ASP A 175 22.10 16.60 -3.18
CA ASP A 175 20.95 17.21 -3.85
C ASP A 175 20.60 16.44 -5.13
N ILE A 176 19.30 16.35 -5.47
CA ILE A 176 18.80 15.55 -6.61
C ILE A 176 19.37 16.04 -7.95
N LEU A 177 19.73 17.33 -8.02
CA LEU A 177 20.34 17.96 -9.20
C LEU A 177 21.82 17.58 -9.42
N ASP A 178 22.48 16.96 -8.45
CA ASP A 178 23.88 16.50 -8.55
C ASP A 178 24.00 15.08 -9.14
N ILE A 179 22.91 14.30 -9.13
CA ILE A 179 22.89 12.91 -9.64
C ILE A 179 22.97 12.90 -11.18
N ASP A 180 22.34 13.88 -11.84
CA ASP A 180 22.28 13.98 -13.31
C ASP A 180 23.60 14.45 -13.93
N LYS A 181 24.40 15.23 -13.22
CA LYS A 181 25.60 15.88 -13.79
C LYS A 181 26.82 14.95 -13.93
N ARG A 182 26.85 13.80 -13.25
CA ARG A 182 28.03 12.92 -13.26
C ARG A 182 27.98 11.77 -14.27
N HIS A 183 26.86 11.58 -14.96
CA HIS A 183 26.70 10.52 -15.97
C HIS A 183 26.87 11.05 -17.42
N GLN A 184 27.26 12.31 -17.60
CA GLN A 184 27.59 12.92 -18.89
C GLN A 184 29.11 13.14 -19.11
N MET A 185 29.97 12.53 -18.29
CA MET A 185 31.43 12.50 -18.47
C MET A 185 31.95 11.08 -18.61
#